data_AF-A0A1Y4THR2-F1
#
_entry.id   AF-A0A1Y4THR2-F1
#
_cell.length_a   1.000
_cell.length_b   1.000
_cell.length_c   1.000
_cell.angle_alpha   90.00
_cell.angle_beta   90.00
_cell.angle_gamma   90.00
#
_symmetry.space_group_name_H-M   'P 1'
#
loop_
_entity.id
_entity.type
_entity.pdbx_description
1 polymer ?
#
loop_
_entity_poly.entity_id
_entity_poly.type
_entity_poly.pdbx_seq_one_letter_code
_entity_poly.pdbx_strand_id
1 'polypeptide(L)'
;MNKELLKLLTLEDLQGEARDLAELIGMDAFRKLVSVYGGTGRMYIPQPDMLLIPVRDAKIREEYDGSNIYELCRKWDLSEGYVRKIVAEKANELRRRPMDGQVSLFDL
;
A
#
# COMPACT_ATOMS: atom_id res chain seq x y z
N MET A 1 -31.29 8.57 -6.75
CA MET A 1 -30.43 9.18 -7.80
C MET A 1 -30.85 8.63 -9.16
N ASN A 2 -31.06 9.50 -10.16
CA ASN A 2 -31.43 9.07 -11.52
C ASN A 2 -30.16 8.75 -12.33
N LYS A 3 -29.94 7.46 -12.62
CA LYS A 3 -28.72 6.97 -13.29
C LYS A 3 -28.58 7.44 -14.74
N GLU A 4 -29.69 7.70 -15.42
CA GLU A 4 -29.65 8.16 -16.81
C GLU A 4 -29.21 9.63 -16.91
N LEU A 5 -29.66 10.47 -15.98
CA LEU A 5 -29.21 11.87 -15.93
C LEU A 5 -27.71 11.99 -15.59
N LEU A 6 -27.18 11.08 -14.77
CA LEU A 6 -25.76 11.08 -14.43
C LEU A 6 -24.86 10.81 -15.65
N LYS A 7 -25.35 10.09 -16.66
CA LYS A 7 -24.61 9.87 -17.92
C LYS A 7 -24.54 11.12 -18.79
N LEU A 8 -25.49 12.05 -18.61
CA LEU A 8 -25.53 13.31 -19.35
C LEU A 8 -24.67 14.40 -18.70
N LEU A 9 -24.34 14.26 -17.40
CA LEU A 9 -23.50 15.20 -16.66
C LEU A 9 -22.13 15.36 -17.34
N THR A 10 -21.79 16.56 -17.77
CA THR A 10 -20.52 16.90 -18.42
C THR A 10 -19.56 17.60 -17.46
N LEU A 11 -18.35 17.90 -17.93
CA LEU A 11 -17.35 18.59 -17.11
C LEU A 11 -17.73 20.07 -16.90
N GLU A 12 -18.36 20.67 -17.89
CA GLU A 12 -18.83 22.06 -17.91
C GLU A 12 -19.93 22.30 -16.86
N ASP A 13 -20.65 21.26 -16.48
CA ASP A 13 -21.69 21.30 -15.45
C ASP A 13 -21.10 21.31 -14.02
N LEU A 14 -19.79 21.08 -13.87
CA LEU A 14 -19.09 20.99 -12.58
C LEU A 14 -18.32 22.26 -12.24
N GLN A 15 -18.17 22.52 -10.94
CA GLN A 15 -17.38 23.63 -10.39
C GLN A 15 -16.60 23.20 -9.14
N GLY A 16 -15.52 23.92 -8.84
CA GLY A 16 -14.67 23.69 -7.67
C GLY A 16 -14.10 22.28 -7.60
N GLU A 17 -14.00 21.72 -6.39
CA GLU A 17 -13.38 20.41 -6.14
C GLU A 17 -14.00 19.26 -6.96
N ALA A 18 -15.30 19.32 -7.24
CA ALA A 18 -15.96 18.31 -8.06
C ALA A 18 -15.45 18.33 -9.52
N ARG A 19 -15.21 19.53 -10.06
CA ARG A 19 -14.61 19.70 -11.38
C ARG A 19 -13.16 19.26 -11.38
N ASP A 20 -12.37 19.73 -10.42
CA ASP A 20 -10.95 19.40 -10.30
C ASP A 20 -10.74 17.88 -10.21
N LEU A 21 -11.57 17.21 -9.41
CA LEU A 21 -11.54 15.76 -9.29
C LEU A 21 -11.94 15.08 -10.61
N ALA A 22 -13.00 15.54 -11.25
CA ALA A 22 -13.44 14.98 -12.54
C ALA A 22 -12.43 15.19 -13.66
N GLU A 23 -11.69 16.31 -13.67
CA GLU A 23 -10.57 16.55 -14.58
C GLU A 23 -9.41 15.59 -14.29
N LEU A 24 -9.10 15.34 -13.02
CA LEU A 24 -8.03 14.44 -12.60
C LEU A 24 -8.28 12.97 -12.96
N ILE A 25 -9.49 12.46 -12.71
CA ILE A 25 -9.80 11.01 -12.87
C ILE A 25 -10.60 10.69 -14.14
N GLY A 26 -11.11 11.70 -14.83
CA GLY A 26 -12.02 11.57 -15.97
C GLY A 26 -13.50 11.42 -15.57
N MET A 27 -14.39 11.91 -16.44
CA MET A 27 -15.84 11.95 -16.18
C MET A 27 -16.46 10.57 -15.94
N ASP A 28 -16.00 9.52 -16.62
CA ASP A 28 -16.54 8.17 -16.43
C ASP A 28 -16.21 7.60 -15.05
N ALA A 29 -14.99 7.82 -14.56
CA ALA A 29 -14.61 7.41 -13.22
C ALA A 29 -15.33 8.27 -12.17
N PHE A 30 -15.44 9.58 -12.39
CA PHE A 30 -16.18 10.50 -11.52
C PHE A 30 -17.65 10.11 -11.37
N ARG A 31 -18.36 9.83 -12.46
CA ARG A 31 -19.76 9.36 -12.42
C ARG A 31 -19.89 8.05 -11.64
N LYS A 32 -18.95 7.11 -11.79
CA LYS A 32 -18.93 5.87 -10.99
C LYS A 32 -18.70 6.17 -9.50
N LEU A 33 -17.77 7.05 -9.18
CA LEU A 33 -17.46 7.47 -7.81
C LEU A 33 -18.69 8.08 -7.13
N VAL A 34 -19.34 9.05 -7.77
CA VAL A 34 -20.56 9.68 -7.25
C VAL A 34 -21.71 8.66 -7.13
N SER A 35 -21.83 7.74 -8.10
CA SER A 35 -22.88 6.72 -8.05
C SER A 35 -22.74 5.73 -6.89
N VAL A 36 -21.51 5.44 -6.46
CA VAL A 36 -21.25 4.44 -5.41
C VAL A 36 -21.14 5.11 -4.04
N TYR A 37 -20.49 6.27 -3.97
CA TYR A 37 -20.11 6.90 -2.71
C TYR A 37 -20.76 8.27 -2.46
N GLY A 38 -21.44 8.85 -3.46
CA GLY A 38 -22.12 10.14 -3.30
C GLY A 38 -23.20 10.08 -2.22
N GLY A 39 -23.23 11.08 -1.34
CA GLY A 39 -24.22 11.17 -0.26
C GLY A 39 -24.00 10.21 0.92
N THR A 40 -22.94 9.40 0.91
CA THR A 40 -22.59 8.52 2.04
C THR A 40 -22.00 9.26 3.24
N GLY A 41 -21.56 10.51 3.05
CA GLY A 41 -20.97 11.37 4.08
C GLY A 41 -19.63 10.89 4.64
N ARG A 42 -19.00 9.85 4.06
CA ARG A 42 -17.88 9.11 4.66
C ARG A 42 -16.73 8.76 3.72
N MET A 43 -16.59 9.44 2.57
CA MET A 43 -15.44 9.20 1.70
C MET A 43 -14.22 9.96 2.21
N TYR A 44 -13.32 9.24 2.89
CA TYR A 44 -12.00 9.72 3.28
C TYR A 44 -10.97 9.30 2.23
N ILE A 45 -10.15 10.24 1.77
CA ILE A 45 -8.96 9.95 0.96
C ILE A 45 -7.76 9.88 1.91
N PRO A 46 -7.18 8.68 2.14
CA PRO A 46 -6.05 8.53 3.05
C PRO A 46 -4.81 9.23 2.52
N GLN A 47 -3.95 9.64 3.45
CA GLN A 47 -2.60 10.08 3.10
C GLN A 47 -1.85 8.95 2.40
N PRO A 48 -1.12 9.21 1.31
CA PRO A 48 -0.38 8.19 0.57
C PRO A 48 0.49 7.31 1.49
N ASP A 49 1.19 7.92 2.44
CA ASP A 49 2.08 7.21 3.37
C ASP A 49 1.36 6.11 4.16
N MET A 50 0.10 6.32 4.56
CA MET A 50 -0.68 5.30 5.27
C MET A 50 -0.91 4.05 4.41
N LEU A 51 -1.07 4.23 3.09
CA LEU A 51 -1.23 3.13 2.15
C LEU A 51 0.11 2.52 1.72
N LEU A 52 1.16 3.35 1.63
CA LEU A 52 2.47 2.94 1.11
C LEU A 52 3.36 2.26 2.17
N ILE A 53 3.25 2.61 3.45
CA ILE A 53 4.01 1.97 4.54
C ILE A 53 3.90 0.44 4.50
N PRO A 54 2.70 -0.19 4.49
CA PRO A 54 2.62 -1.65 4.48
C PRO A 54 3.21 -2.27 3.20
N VAL A 55 3.10 -1.59 2.06
CA VAL A 55 3.68 -2.03 0.79
C VAL A 55 5.21 -1.97 0.84
N ARG A 56 5.76 -0.85 1.33
CA ARG A 56 7.20 -0.65 1.54
C ARG A 56 7.76 -1.70 2.50
N ASP A 57 7.11 -1.90 3.64
CA ASP A 57 7.57 -2.84 4.67
C ASP A 57 7.52 -4.29 4.16
N ALA A 58 6.58 -4.63 3.28
CA ALA A 58 6.60 -5.91 2.57
C ALA A 58 7.81 -6.05 1.64
N LYS A 59 8.16 -5.00 0.88
CA LYS A 59 9.35 -4.99 0.02
C LYS A 59 10.65 -5.07 0.80
N ILE A 60 10.75 -4.37 1.93
CA ILE A 60 11.90 -4.47 2.84
C ILE A 60 12.06 -5.91 3.35
N ARG A 61 10.96 -6.56 3.74
CA ARG A 61 10.98 -7.98 4.14
C ARG A 61 11.42 -8.89 3.00
N GLU A 62 10.94 -8.67 1.78
CA GLU A 62 11.37 -9.46 0.61
C GLU A 62 12.87 -9.34 0.35
N GLU A 63 13.39 -8.11 0.37
CA GLU A 63 14.80 -7.77 0.08
C GLU A 63 15.79 -8.15 1.18
N TYR A 64 15.33 -8.35 2.41
CA TYR A 64 16.20 -8.67 3.54
C TYR A 64 16.85 -10.06 3.39
N ASP A 65 18.18 -10.11 3.44
CA ASP A 65 18.97 -11.35 3.26
C ASP A 65 19.49 -11.96 4.56
N GLY A 66 19.26 -11.29 5.70
CA GLY A 66 19.80 -11.69 7.01
C GLY A 66 20.90 -10.75 7.53
N SER A 67 21.57 -10.01 6.66
CA SER A 67 22.74 -9.19 6.99
C SER A 67 22.70 -7.75 6.44
N ASN A 68 21.93 -7.49 5.38
CA ASN A 68 21.88 -6.22 4.64
C ASN A 68 21.10 -5.08 5.31
N ILE A 69 21.05 -4.99 6.64
CA ILE A 69 20.31 -3.93 7.36
C ILE A 69 20.77 -2.52 6.95
N TYR A 70 22.08 -2.29 6.88
CA TYR A 70 22.63 -0.98 6.53
C TYR A 70 22.22 -0.53 5.11
N GLU A 71 22.22 -1.47 4.16
CA GLU A 71 21.82 -1.22 2.77
C GLU A 71 20.34 -0.87 2.68
N LEU A 72 19.48 -1.59 3.42
CA LEU A 72 18.06 -1.32 3.49
C LEU A 72 17.76 0.06 4.10
N CYS A 73 18.47 0.45 5.18
CA CYS A 73 18.33 1.79 5.76
C CYS A 73 18.63 2.88 4.73
N ARG A 74 19.72 2.73 3.97
CA ARG A 74 20.13 3.68 2.93
C ARG A 74 19.18 3.73 1.74
N LYS A 75 18.67 2.57 1.30
CA LYS A 75 17.77 2.48 0.15
C LYS A 75 16.39 3.06 0.43
N TRP A 76 15.86 2.81 1.62
CA TRP A 76 14.49 3.18 2.00
C TRP A 76 14.41 4.44 2.86
N ASP A 77 15.56 5.06 3.16
CA ASP A 77 15.71 6.23 4.04
C ASP A 77 15.05 6.04 5.41
N LEU A 78 15.38 4.93 6.07
CA LEU A 78 14.82 4.54 7.37
C LEU A 78 15.89 4.40 8.44
N SER A 79 15.48 4.63 9.69
CA SER A 79 16.33 4.34 10.84
C SER A 79 16.54 2.83 10.99
N GLU A 80 17.73 2.46 11.49
CA GLU A 80 18.08 1.05 11.71
C GLU A 80 17.10 0.32 12.62
N GLY A 81 16.65 0.98 13.70
CA GLY A 81 15.67 0.39 14.62
C GLY A 81 14.34 0.05 13.93
N TYR A 82 13.92 0.87 12.97
CA TYR A 82 12.68 0.63 12.26
C TYR A 82 12.82 -0.49 11.22
N VAL A 83 13.93 -0.52 10.47
CA VAL A 83 14.24 -1.64 9.56
C VAL A 83 14.33 -2.96 10.34
N ARG A 84 15.02 -2.99 11.48
CA ARG A 84 15.10 -4.17 12.36
C ARG A 84 13.72 -4.64 12.83
N LYS A 85 12.80 -3.72 13.14
CA LYS A 85 11.42 -4.05 13.50
C LYS A 85 10.67 -4.68 12.33
N ILE A 86 10.82 -4.13 11.13
CA ILE A 86 10.17 -4.64 9.90
C ILE A 86 10.62 -6.07 9.58
N VAL A 87 11.92 -6.37 9.72
CA VAL A 87 12.49 -7.68 9.35
C VAL A 87 12.59 -8.69 10.49
N ALA A 88 12.12 -8.35 11.69
CA ALA A 88 12.33 -9.15 12.90
C ALA A 88 11.88 -10.62 12.76
N GLU A 89 10.71 -10.85 12.16
CA GLU A 89 10.17 -12.18 11.91
C GLU A 89 11.05 -12.99 10.95
N LYS A 90 11.33 -12.44 9.77
CA LYS A 90 12.21 -13.06 8.77
C LYS A 90 13.62 -13.32 9.32
N ALA A 91 14.16 -12.41 10.14
CA ALA A 91 15.45 -12.61 10.80
C ALA A 91 15.43 -13.81 11.77
N ASN A 92 14.32 -14.01 12.50
CA ASN A 92 14.16 -15.16 13.38
C ASN A 92 14.02 -16.47 12.58
N GLU A 93 13.30 -16.46 11.47
CA GLU A 93 13.20 -17.61 10.56
C GLU A 93 14.57 -18.01 10.01
N LEU A 94 15.34 -17.05 9.49
CA LEU A 94 16.67 -17.29 8.95
C LEU A 94 17.65 -17.82 10.01
N ARG A 95 17.52 -17.41 11.28
CA ARG A 95 18.33 -17.94 12.39
C ARG A 95 17.94 -19.34 12.81
N ARG A 96 16.66 -19.70 12.68
CA ARG A 96 16.12 -21.02 13.07
C ARG A 96 16.28 -22.07 11.99
N ARG A 97 16.62 -21.68 10.76
CA ARG A 97 16.82 -22.64 9.67
C ARG A 97 17.91 -23.65 10.07
N PRO A 98 17.67 -24.96 9.87
CA PRO A 98 18.73 -25.96 10.06
C PRO A 98 19.92 -25.60 9.20
N MET A 99 21.14 -25.86 9.67
CA MET A 99 22.31 -25.71 8.81
C MET A 99 22.28 -26.74 7.70
N ASP A 100 22.81 -26.39 6.53
CA ASP A 100 22.92 -27.33 5.41
C ASP A 100 23.70 -28.58 5.85
N GLY A 101 23.09 -29.76 5.69
CA GLY A 101 23.65 -31.04 6.13
C GLY A 101 23.27 -31.48 7.55
N GLN A 102 22.48 -30.70 8.28
CA GLN A 102 21.94 -31.11 9.58
C GLN A 102 20.75 -32.08 9.40
N VAL A 103 20.84 -33.28 10.00
CA VAL A 103 19.74 -34.25 10.09
C VAL A 103 18.94 -34.04 11.38
N SER A 104 17.63 -34.24 11.33
CA SER A 104 16.78 -34.16 12.51
C SER A 104 17.01 -35.37 13.43
N LEU A 105 16.91 -35.17 14.74
CA LEU A 105 16.90 -36.27 15.71
C LEU A 105 15.75 -37.27 15.44
N PHE A 106 14.70 -36.84 14.73
CA PHE A 106 13.54 -37.66 14.37
C PHE A 106 13.66 -38.35 13.00
N ASP A 107 14.75 -38.13 12.26
CA ASP A 107 15.03 -38.82 10.98
C ASP A 107 15.75 -40.18 11.19
N LEU A 108 15.79 -40.67 12.44
CA LEU A 108 16.50 -41.87 12.93
C LEU A 108 15.54 -43.01 13.27
#